data_AF-A0AA38KP29-F1
#
_entry.id   AF-A0AA38KP29-F1
#
_cell.length_a   1.000
_cell.length_b   1.000
_cell.length_c   1.000
_cell.angle_alpha   90.00
_cell.angle_beta   90.00
_cell.angle_gamma   90.00
#
_symmetry.space_group_name_H-M   'P 1'
#
loop_
_entity.id
_entity.type
_entity.pdbx_description
1 polymer ?
#
loop_
_entity_poly.entity_id
_entity_poly.type
_entity_poly.pdbx_seq_one_letter_code
_entity_poly.pdbx_strand_id
1 'polypeptide(L)'
;MTHPIQTYSLSGGIELSFTDSGPPLDSSDYTTIVLLHGGVFNAYGFHKVHGYAHSLNLRTVLLHRRDYAGSTPYSRSETQELQQGNVIFWERLSAQLGEFLQMFVQREGIPKLVARQKPAQLNGLRNMGSGGLAILGWSGGCLPIVSFLGAIRNRMISEELYNFLEDYIGDCIFYDPSYHCFGYPLPPENQNYIPWEDTRISSEEFLHAFSQWVSSYYDHPCYDPVSRSLLTTASINDFDGQRQKSDEISVSSWTDEEIAQGTEERPSKNEIST
;
A
#
# COMPACT_ATOMS: atom_id res chain seq x y z
N MET A 1 -5.26 10.07 20.42
CA MET A 1 -4.25 9.36 21.23
C MET A 1 -3.09 9.04 20.31
N THR A 2 -1.85 9.23 20.74
CA THR A 2 -0.68 8.80 19.96
C THR A 2 -0.53 7.29 20.12
N HIS A 3 -0.66 6.55 19.02
CA HIS A 3 -0.46 5.09 19.04
C HIS A 3 1.05 4.81 19.12
N PRO A 4 1.53 4.00 20.07
CA PRO A 4 2.95 3.74 20.21
C PRO A 4 3.47 2.96 18.99
N ILE A 5 4.67 3.30 18.55
CA ILE A 5 5.39 2.51 17.54
C ILE A 5 5.81 1.20 18.18
N GLN A 6 5.51 0.11 17.49
CA GLN A 6 5.90 -1.25 17.83
C GLN A 6 6.84 -1.78 16.75
N THR A 7 7.68 -2.76 17.12
CA THR A 7 8.61 -3.39 16.18
C THR A 7 8.55 -4.90 16.35
N TYR A 8 8.42 -5.61 15.23
CA TYR A 8 8.60 -7.06 15.18
C TYR A 8 9.90 -7.39 14.47
N SER A 9 10.70 -8.26 15.10
CA SER A 9 11.89 -8.85 14.51
C SER A 9 11.52 -10.15 13.81
N LEU A 10 11.61 -10.15 12.49
CA LEU A 10 11.43 -11.30 11.60
C LEU A 10 12.74 -12.10 11.48
N SER A 11 12.66 -13.22 10.77
CA SER A 11 13.80 -14.06 10.41
C SER A 11 14.86 -13.26 9.65
N GLY A 12 16.13 -13.62 9.87
CA GLY A 12 17.27 -12.94 9.25
C GLY A 12 17.61 -11.57 9.85
N GLY A 13 17.04 -11.22 11.01
CA GLY A 13 17.31 -9.96 11.69
C GLY A 13 16.63 -8.75 11.04
N ILE A 14 15.56 -8.99 10.27
CA ILE A 14 14.75 -7.93 9.66
C ILE A 14 13.78 -7.40 10.70
N GLU A 15 13.81 -6.10 10.94
CA GLU A 15 12.88 -5.40 11.82
C GLU A 15 11.86 -4.62 11.00
N LEU A 16 10.58 -4.80 11.31
CA LEU A 16 9.48 -4.00 10.77
C LEU A 16 8.78 -3.25 11.89
N SER A 17 8.70 -1.92 11.75
CA SER A 17 7.96 -1.07 12.66
C SER A 17 6.54 -0.80 12.18
N PHE A 18 5.61 -0.63 13.11
CA PHE A 18 4.22 -0.34 12.82
C PHE A 18 3.53 0.38 13.97
N THR A 19 2.39 1.00 13.69
CA THR A 19 1.44 1.47 14.71
C THR A 19 0.14 0.69 14.61
N ASP A 20 -0.60 0.64 15.70
CA ASP A 20 -1.78 -0.20 15.84
C ASP A 20 -2.87 0.51 16.65
N SER A 21 -4.09 0.51 16.12
CA SER A 21 -5.25 1.07 16.82
C SER A 21 -5.67 0.23 18.03
N GLY A 22 -5.22 -1.03 18.09
CA GLY A 22 -5.78 -2.06 18.96
C GLY A 22 -7.15 -2.54 18.48
N PRO A 23 -7.64 -3.66 19.02
CA PRO A 23 -8.97 -4.18 18.70
C PRO A 23 -10.08 -3.21 19.18
N PRO A 24 -11.22 -3.14 18.47
CA PRO A 24 -12.40 -2.45 18.99
C PRO A 24 -12.85 -3.04 20.32
N LEU A 25 -13.28 -2.19 21.25
CA LEU A 25 -13.83 -2.62 22.53
C LEU A 25 -15.09 -3.46 22.33
N ASP A 26 -15.24 -4.50 23.14
CA ASP A 26 -16.41 -5.38 23.17
C ASP A 26 -16.76 -6.08 21.83
N SER A 27 -15.79 -6.15 20.90
CA SER A 27 -15.93 -6.85 19.63
C SER A 27 -15.02 -8.08 19.56
N SER A 28 -15.57 -9.18 19.07
CA SER A 28 -14.83 -10.43 18.80
C SER A 28 -14.82 -10.81 17.32
N ASP A 29 -15.40 -9.98 16.45
CA ASP A 29 -15.62 -10.27 15.03
C ASP A 29 -15.13 -9.14 14.11
N TYR A 30 -14.32 -8.22 14.64
CA TYR A 30 -13.73 -7.12 13.90
C TYR A 30 -12.76 -7.59 12.80
N THR A 31 -12.64 -6.79 11.74
CA THR A 31 -11.61 -7.00 10.70
C THR A 31 -10.38 -6.15 11.01
N THR A 32 -9.20 -6.73 10.82
CA THR A 32 -7.94 -5.99 10.93
C THR A 32 -7.43 -5.59 9.55
N ILE A 33 -7.16 -4.30 9.34
CA ILE A 33 -6.56 -3.78 8.11
C ILE A 33 -5.07 -3.55 8.35
N VAL A 34 -4.22 -4.27 7.63
CA VAL A 34 -2.78 -4.00 7.55
C VAL A 34 -2.51 -3.12 6.34
N LEU A 35 -2.10 -1.88 6.58
CA LEU A 35 -1.89 -0.87 5.55
C LEU A 35 -0.41 -0.76 5.17
N LEU A 36 -0.16 -0.82 3.87
CA LEU A 36 1.14 -0.64 3.23
C LEU A 36 1.13 0.71 2.48
N HIS A 37 1.95 1.65 2.93
CA HIS A 37 2.06 2.98 2.32
C HIS A 37 2.80 2.94 0.96
N GLY A 38 2.62 4.02 0.18
CA GLY A 38 3.20 4.19 -1.16
C GLY A 38 4.68 4.55 -1.15
N GLY A 39 5.18 4.94 -2.32
CA GLY A 39 6.51 5.53 -2.46
C GLY A 39 6.56 6.93 -1.87
N VAL A 40 7.70 7.35 -1.32
CA VAL A 40 7.96 8.69 -0.75
C VAL A 40 7.21 9.00 0.56
N PHE A 41 6.00 8.51 0.74
CA PHE A 41 5.26 8.61 1.99
C PHE A 41 5.50 7.38 2.84
N ASN A 42 5.36 7.52 4.17
CA ASN A 42 5.48 6.42 5.11
C ASN A 42 4.15 6.19 5.88
N ALA A 43 4.17 5.23 6.82
CA ALA A 43 2.97 4.85 7.57
C ALA A 43 2.40 5.98 8.44
N TYR A 44 3.22 6.97 8.85
CA TYR A 44 2.76 8.12 9.63
C TYR A 44 1.70 8.94 8.88
N GLY A 45 1.79 9.04 7.54
CA GLY A 45 0.80 9.75 6.73
C GLY A 45 -0.64 9.21 6.90
N PHE A 46 -0.79 8.00 7.42
CA PHE A 46 -2.07 7.33 7.64
C PHE A 46 -2.51 7.30 9.11
N HIS A 47 -1.78 7.93 10.04
CA HIS A 47 -2.03 7.81 11.49
C HIS A 47 -3.48 8.20 11.90
N LYS A 48 -4.10 9.14 11.17
CA LYS A 48 -5.49 9.57 11.42
C LYS A 48 -6.52 8.45 11.19
N VAL A 49 -6.20 7.44 10.37
CA VAL A 49 -7.08 6.29 10.08
C VAL A 49 -7.40 5.53 11.37
N HIS A 50 -6.45 5.44 12.32
CA HIS A 50 -6.71 4.82 13.62
C HIS A 50 -7.92 5.43 14.35
N GLY A 51 -8.12 6.74 14.24
CA GLY A 51 -9.23 7.45 14.90
C GLY A 51 -10.61 7.08 14.38
N TYR A 52 -10.71 6.48 13.19
CA TYR A 52 -11.98 6.07 12.58
C TYR A 52 -12.25 4.57 12.73
N ALA A 53 -11.21 3.76 12.97
CA ALA A 53 -11.26 2.31 12.87
C ALA A 53 -12.34 1.67 13.74
N HIS A 54 -12.36 1.97 15.04
CA HIS A 54 -13.27 1.30 15.99
C HIS A 54 -14.75 1.56 15.71
N SER A 55 -15.10 2.77 15.23
CA SER A 55 -16.48 3.12 14.86
C SER A 55 -17.04 2.29 13.69
N LEU A 56 -16.13 1.67 12.93
CA LEU A 56 -16.43 0.83 11.78
C LEU A 56 -16.24 -0.68 12.09
N ASN A 57 -16.03 -1.04 13.36
CA ASN A 57 -15.65 -2.39 13.78
C ASN A 57 -14.34 -2.87 13.12
N LEU A 58 -13.36 -1.98 12.99
CA LEU A 58 -12.05 -2.25 12.40
C LEU A 58 -10.92 -2.07 13.41
N ARG A 59 -9.87 -2.88 13.27
CA ARG A 59 -8.52 -2.60 13.78
C ARG A 59 -7.66 -2.16 12.60
N THR A 60 -6.80 -1.17 12.78
CA THR A 60 -5.90 -0.68 11.73
C THR A 60 -4.47 -0.79 12.20
N VAL A 61 -3.61 -1.31 11.33
CA VAL A 61 -2.19 -1.55 11.56
C VAL A 61 -1.45 -0.85 10.43
N LEU A 62 -0.67 0.17 10.73
CA LEU A 62 0.05 0.96 9.73
C LEU A 62 1.50 0.50 9.74
N LEU A 63 1.88 -0.28 8.71
CA LEU A 63 3.19 -0.92 8.63
C LEU A 63 4.17 -0.02 7.88
N HIS A 64 5.30 0.32 8.51
CA HIS A 64 6.43 0.89 7.81
C HIS A 64 7.10 -0.20 6.99
N ARG A 65 7.09 -0.05 5.66
CA ARG A 65 7.74 -1.00 4.75
C ARG A 65 9.26 -0.97 4.98
N ARG A 66 9.95 -1.99 4.48
CA ARG A 66 11.42 -1.97 4.44
C ARG A 66 11.91 -0.77 3.64
N ASP A 67 13.09 -0.28 4.01
CA ASP A 67 13.71 0.92 3.40
C ASP A 67 13.02 2.25 3.75
N TYR A 68 12.18 2.25 4.81
CA TYR A 68 11.60 3.44 5.42
C TYR A 68 11.96 3.53 6.90
N ALA A 69 11.92 4.73 7.46
CA ALA A 69 12.29 5.02 8.83
C ALA A 69 11.53 4.11 9.82
N GLY A 70 12.28 3.55 10.78
CA GLY A 70 11.78 2.61 11.78
C GLY A 70 11.85 1.13 11.36
N SER A 71 11.96 0.84 10.06
CA SER A 71 12.11 -0.52 9.54
C SER A 71 13.50 -0.75 8.94
N THR A 72 13.88 -2.02 8.79
CA THR A 72 15.21 -2.39 8.28
C THR A 72 15.38 -1.99 6.80
N PRO A 73 16.46 -1.27 6.44
CA PRO A 73 16.71 -0.88 5.05
C PRO A 73 17.05 -2.09 4.17
N TYR A 74 16.95 -1.92 2.86
CA TYR A 74 17.48 -2.93 1.94
C TYR A 74 19.00 -2.96 1.99
N SER A 75 19.58 -4.16 2.01
CA SER A 75 21.02 -4.31 1.82
C SER A 75 21.39 -4.06 0.35
N ARG A 76 22.67 -3.77 0.08
CA ARG A 76 23.16 -3.46 -1.27
C ARG A 76 22.82 -4.54 -2.30
N SER A 77 22.90 -5.82 -1.92
CA SER A 77 22.55 -6.93 -2.80
C SER A 77 21.06 -6.94 -3.13
N GLU A 78 20.21 -6.66 -2.15
CA GLU A 78 18.76 -6.60 -2.35
C GLU A 78 18.37 -5.42 -3.24
N THR A 79 19.00 -4.26 -3.02
CA THR A 79 18.83 -3.12 -3.93
C THR A 79 19.23 -3.52 -5.35
N GLN A 80 20.39 -4.16 -5.55
CA GLN A 80 20.83 -4.60 -6.88
C GLN A 80 19.86 -5.58 -7.54
N GLU A 81 19.32 -6.54 -6.77
CA GLU A 81 18.30 -7.47 -7.27
C GLU A 81 17.04 -6.74 -7.73
N LEU A 82 16.57 -5.76 -6.95
CA LEU A 82 15.46 -4.90 -7.35
C LEU A 82 15.77 -4.15 -8.65
N GLN A 83 16.97 -3.57 -8.80
CA GLN A 83 17.31 -2.83 -10.02
C GLN A 83 17.40 -3.68 -11.28
N GLN A 84 17.74 -4.95 -11.10
CA GLN A 84 17.81 -5.92 -12.19
C GLN A 84 16.45 -6.57 -12.49
N GLY A 85 15.41 -6.26 -11.71
CA GLY A 85 14.09 -6.90 -11.84
C GLY A 85 14.12 -8.38 -11.44
N ASN A 86 15.03 -8.79 -10.56
CA ASN A 86 15.18 -10.19 -10.17
C ASN A 86 13.99 -10.62 -9.31
N VAL A 87 13.31 -11.70 -9.73
CA VAL A 87 12.14 -12.28 -9.04
C VAL A 87 12.41 -12.59 -7.56
N ILE A 88 13.65 -12.93 -7.22
CA ILE A 88 14.07 -13.27 -5.86
C ILE A 88 13.84 -12.15 -4.84
N PHE A 89 13.92 -10.89 -5.28
CA PHE A 89 13.65 -9.74 -4.42
C PHE A 89 12.19 -9.72 -3.98
N TRP A 90 11.27 -9.91 -4.93
CA TRP A 90 9.82 -9.92 -4.71
C TRP A 90 9.36 -11.17 -3.95
N GLU A 91 9.95 -12.33 -4.23
CA GLU A 91 9.73 -13.56 -3.45
C GLU A 91 10.15 -13.37 -1.98
N ARG A 92 11.29 -12.73 -1.73
CA ARG A 92 11.75 -12.44 -0.37
C ARG A 92 10.84 -11.44 0.34
N LEU A 93 10.46 -10.35 -0.33
CA LEU A 93 9.59 -9.33 0.24
C LEU A 93 8.21 -9.87 0.61
N SER A 94 7.63 -10.73 -0.24
CA SER A 94 6.35 -11.38 0.05
C SER A 94 6.44 -12.41 1.17
N ALA A 95 7.53 -13.16 1.28
CA ALA A 95 7.76 -14.05 2.42
C ALA A 95 7.89 -13.29 3.75
N GLN A 96 8.60 -12.15 3.74
CA GLN A 96 8.71 -11.26 4.90
C GLN A 96 7.36 -10.69 5.33
N LEU A 97 6.50 -10.30 4.37
CA LEU A 97 5.13 -9.88 4.67
C LEU A 97 4.32 -11.03 5.28
N GLY A 98 4.41 -12.24 4.72
CA GLY A 98 3.74 -13.43 5.27
C GLY A 98 4.17 -13.74 6.70
N GLU A 99 5.46 -13.69 6.99
CA GLU A 99 6.01 -13.89 8.34
C GLU A 99 5.50 -12.83 9.32
N PHE A 100 5.50 -11.55 8.93
CA PHE A 100 4.93 -10.49 9.73
C PHE A 100 3.45 -10.75 10.06
N LEU A 101 2.64 -11.10 9.06
CA LEU A 101 1.21 -11.38 9.25
C LEU A 101 0.99 -12.58 10.17
N GLN A 102 1.77 -13.65 10.03
CA GLN A 102 1.69 -14.80 10.92
C GLN A 102 2.01 -14.42 12.36
N MET A 103 3.12 -13.70 12.58
CA MET A 103 3.52 -13.23 13.90
C MET A 103 2.45 -12.33 14.52
N PHE A 104 1.88 -11.41 13.73
CA PHE A 104 0.81 -10.51 14.18
C PHE A 104 -0.44 -11.28 14.60
N VAL A 105 -0.90 -12.22 13.77
CA VAL A 105 -2.05 -13.08 14.11
C VAL A 105 -1.84 -13.81 15.44
N GLN A 106 -0.67 -14.43 15.61
CA GLN A 106 -0.36 -15.23 16.79
C GLN A 106 -0.20 -14.41 18.07
N ARG A 107 0.48 -13.26 17.98
CA ARG A 107 0.76 -12.40 19.15
C ARG A 107 -0.47 -11.62 19.59
N GLU A 108 -1.26 -11.18 18.62
CA GLU A 108 -2.35 -10.23 18.85
C GLU A 108 -3.73 -10.89 18.91
N GLY A 109 -3.81 -12.21 18.75
CA GLY A 109 -5.04 -12.98 18.87
C GLY A 109 -6.10 -12.59 17.84
N ILE A 110 -5.70 -12.43 16.58
CA ILE A 110 -6.61 -12.00 15.51
C ILE A 110 -7.68 -13.07 15.30
N PRO A 111 -8.99 -12.69 15.27
CA PRO A 111 -10.05 -13.65 15.01
C PRO A 111 -9.87 -14.28 13.61
N LYS A 112 -10.13 -15.58 13.50
CA LYS A 112 -10.15 -16.24 12.19
C LYS A 112 -11.18 -15.58 11.27
N LEU A 113 -10.91 -15.64 9.98
CA LEU A 113 -11.89 -15.23 8.98
C LEU A 113 -13.09 -16.15 9.06
N VAL A 114 -14.26 -15.60 9.37
CA VAL A 114 -15.52 -16.35 9.25
C VAL A 114 -15.87 -16.44 7.78
N ALA A 115 -15.80 -17.66 7.24
CA ALA A 115 -16.01 -17.93 5.82
C ALA A 115 -17.25 -17.21 5.27
N ARG A 116 -17.09 -16.54 4.13
CA ARG A 116 -18.17 -15.89 3.39
C ARG A 116 -19.29 -16.90 3.15
N GLN A 117 -20.42 -16.79 3.88
CA GLN A 117 -21.63 -17.43 3.41
C GLN A 117 -21.93 -16.87 2.01
N LYS A 118 -22.46 -17.71 1.10
CA LYS A 118 -22.81 -17.30 -0.27
C LYS A 118 -23.43 -15.90 -0.24
N PRO A 119 -23.00 -14.96 -1.12
CA PRO A 119 -23.38 -13.57 -1.01
C PRO A 119 -24.90 -13.44 -1.06
N ALA A 120 -25.51 -13.21 0.10
CA ALA A 120 -26.80 -12.56 0.14
C ALA A 120 -26.53 -11.13 -0.32
N GLN A 121 -27.02 -10.79 -1.52
CA GLN A 121 -27.04 -9.40 -1.96
C GLN A 121 -27.96 -8.64 -1.01
N LEU A 122 -27.41 -8.06 0.05
CA LEU A 122 -28.10 -7.03 0.80
C LEU A 122 -27.67 -5.70 0.18
N ASN A 123 -28.54 -5.12 -0.65
CA ASN A 123 -28.43 -3.73 -1.13
C ASN A 123 -27.09 -3.36 -1.80
N GLY A 124 -26.49 -4.27 -2.57
CA GLY A 124 -25.24 -4.00 -3.31
C GLY A 124 -23.98 -3.94 -2.44
N LEU A 125 -24.10 -4.07 -1.12
CA LEU A 125 -22.98 -4.27 -0.20
C LEU A 125 -22.79 -5.77 -0.01
N ARG A 126 -21.63 -6.29 -0.42
CA ARG A 126 -21.26 -7.68 -0.12
C ARG A 126 -21.24 -7.83 1.40
N ASN A 127 -21.80 -8.92 1.92
CA ASN A 127 -21.50 -9.36 3.27
C ASN A 127 -20.00 -9.72 3.30
N MET A 128 -19.18 -8.74 3.68
CA MET A 128 -17.75 -8.94 3.92
C MET A 128 -17.69 -9.78 5.19
N GLY A 129 -17.22 -11.03 5.09
CA GLY A 129 -17.13 -11.92 6.24
C GLY A 129 -16.48 -11.21 7.44
N SER A 130 -16.85 -11.60 8.65
CA SER A 130 -16.32 -10.99 9.88
C SER A 130 -14.99 -11.64 10.28
N GLY A 131 -14.19 -10.94 11.08
CA GLY A 131 -12.87 -11.40 11.50
C GLY A 131 -11.77 -11.21 10.45
N GLY A 132 -10.61 -11.79 10.73
CA GLY A 132 -9.49 -11.90 9.79
C GLY A 132 -8.71 -10.61 9.54
N LEU A 133 -7.91 -10.69 8.48
CA LEU A 133 -7.02 -9.66 7.96
C LEU A 133 -7.48 -9.21 6.58
N ALA A 134 -7.43 -7.91 6.33
CA ALA A 134 -7.39 -7.31 5.01
C ALA A 134 -6.04 -6.61 4.82
N ILE A 135 -5.39 -6.82 3.69
CA ILE A 135 -4.14 -6.14 3.34
C ILE A 135 -4.49 -5.01 2.38
N LEU A 136 -4.20 -3.77 2.76
CA LEU A 136 -4.43 -2.59 1.93
C LEU A 136 -3.11 -2.03 1.47
N GLY A 137 -2.94 -1.88 0.16
CA GLY A 137 -1.80 -1.18 -0.43
C GLY A 137 -2.28 0.12 -1.05
N TRP A 138 -1.56 1.21 -0.80
CA TRP A 138 -1.75 2.45 -1.53
C TRP A 138 -0.58 2.70 -2.47
N SER A 139 -0.85 3.05 -3.74
CA SER A 139 0.20 3.36 -4.72
C SER A 139 1.25 2.23 -4.79
N GLY A 140 2.54 2.52 -4.61
CA GLY A 140 3.63 1.54 -4.56
C GLY A 140 3.50 0.49 -3.44
N GLY A 141 2.71 0.75 -2.39
CA GLY A 141 2.37 -0.22 -1.35
C GLY A 141 1.56 -1.42 -1.87
N CYS A 142 1.08 -1.36 -3.11
CA CYS A 142 0.47 -2.49 -3.80
C CYS A 142 1.49 -3.52 -4.31
N LEU A 143 2.76 -3.14 -4.56
CA LEU A 143 3.79 -4.04 -5.11
C LEU A 143 4.02 -5.29 -4.24
N PRO A 144 4.14 -5.19 -2.90
CA PRO A 144 4.26 -6.37 -2.05
C PRO A 144 3.01 -7.25 -2.07
N ILE A 145 1.81 -6.67 -2.27
CA ILE A 145 0.54 -7.41 -2.33
C ILE A 145 0.48 -8.25 -3.60
N VAL A 146 0.83 -7.69 -4.76
CA VAL A 146 0.89 -8.46 -6.02
C VAL A 146 1.86 -9.64 -5.88
N SER A 147 3.04 -9.38 -5.32
CA SER A 147 4.04 -10.41 -5.03
C SER A 147 3.51 -11.48 -4.08
N PHE A 148 2.78 -11.06 -3.03
CA PHE A 148 2.17 -11.95 -2.04
C PHE A 148 1.04 -12.80 -2.64
N LEU A 149 0.21 -12.26 -3.53
CA LEU A 149 -0.81 -13.06 -4.24
C LEU A 149 -0.19 -14.12 -5.16
N GLY A 150 1.06 -13.93 -5.59
CA GLY A 150 1.87 -14.93 -6.27
C GLY A 150 2.41 -16.05 -5.36
N ALA A 151 2.06 -16.08 -4.07
CA ALA A 151 2.64 -16.96 -3.05
C ALA A 151 2.68 -18.44 -3.43
N ILE A 152 1.69 -18.95 -4.17
CA ILE A 152 1.66 -20.36 -4.60
C ILE A 152 2.86 -20.78 -5.47
N ARG A 153 3.54 -19.81 -6.10
CA ARG A 153 4.77 -20.04 -6.87
C ARG A 153 6.04 -19.62 -6.11
N ASN A 154 5.90 -18.93 -4.98
CA ASN A 154 7.00 -18.43 -4.20
C ASN A 154 7.56 -19.54 -3.29
N ARG A 155 8.79 -19.98 -3.57
CA ARG A 155 9.45 -21.07 -2.81
C ARG A 155 9.89 -20.66 -1.41
N MET A 156 9.89 -19.37 -1.08
CA MET A 156 10.23 -18.87 0.25
C MET A 156 9.03 -18.89 1.21
N ILE A 157 7.81 -19.11 0.70
CA ILE A 157 6.62 -19.29 1.54
C ILE A 157 6.40 -20.79 1.71
N SER A 158 6.47 -21.27 2.96
CA SER A 158 6.20 -22.68 3.25
C SER A 158 4.71 -22.99 3.08
N GLU A 159 4.40 -24.26 2.79
CA GLU A 159 3.02 -24.74 2.74
C GLU A 159 2.29 -24.53 4.07
N GLU A 160 3.01 -24.68 5.19
CA GLU A 160 2.50 -24.39 6.54
C GLU A 160 2.10 -22.92 6.70
N LEU A 161 2.95 -21.98 6.28
CA LEU A 161 2.65 -20.55 6.36
C LEU A 161 1.46 -20.18 5.46
N TYR A 162 1.42 -20.73 4.24
CA TYR A 162 0.32 -20.51 3.31
C TYR A 162 -1.02 -20.99 3.90
N ASN A 163 -1.08 -22.25 4.34
CA ASN A 163 -2.28 -22.84 4.92
C ASN A 163 -2.70 -22.13 6.21
N PHE A 164 -1.74 -21.66 7.01
CA PHE A 164 -2.04 -20.85 8.19
C PHE A 164 -2.71 -19.53 7.80
N LEU A 165 -2.17 -18.79 6.82
CA LEU A 165 -2.68 -17.48 6.44
C LEU A 165 -4.01 -17.56 5.66
N GLU A 166 -4.31 -18.67 4.99
CA GLU A 166 -5.59 -18.92 4.32
C GLU A 166 -6.79 -18.78 5.28
N ASP A 167 -6.61 -19.16 6.55
CA ASP A 167 -7.64 -19.05 7.59
C ASP A 167 -7.90 -17.60 8.07
N TYR A 168 -7.05 -16.64 7.71
CA TYR A 168 -7.12 -15.28 8.24
C TYR A 168 -7.26 -14.21 7.15
N ILE A 169 -6.63 -14.37 5.99
CA ILE A 169 -6.61 -13.31 4.96
C ILE A 169 -7.91 -13.37 4.15
N GLY A 170 -8.75 -12.35 4.30
CA GLY A 170 -10.03 -12.24 3.59
C GLY A 170 -9.96 -11.40 2.31
N ASP A 171 -9.21 -10.30 2.35
CA ASP A 171 -9.21 -9.31 1.28
C ASP A 171 -7.81 -8.70 1.03
N CYS A 172 -7.54 -8.42 -0.24
CA CYS A 172 -6.40 -7.63 -0.70
C CYS A 172 -6.95 -6.41 -1.44
N ILE A 173 -6.72 -5.22 -0.89
CA ILE A 173 -7.27 -3.96 -1.36
C ILE A 173 -6.16 -3.18 -2.06
N PHE A 174 -6.36 -2.94 -3.36
CA PHE A 174 -5.48 -2.11 -4.17
C PHE A 174 -6.09 -0.71 -4.24
N TYR A 175 -5.53 0.24 -3.51
CA TYR A 175 -6.01 1.62 -3.48
C TYR A 175 -5.09 2.51 -4.32
N ASP A 176 -5.62 3.04 -5.43
CA ASP A 176 -4.89 3.79 -6.44
C ASP A 176 -3.53 3.14 -6.80
N PRO A 177 -3.53 1.87 -7.26
CA PRO A 177 -2.30 1.17 -7.58
C PRO A 177 -1.56 1.86 -8.73
N SER A 178 -0.25 1.95 -8.60
CA SER A 178 0.62 2.37 -9.72
C SER A 178 0.56 1.33 -10.85
N TYR A 179 0.64 1.77 -12.11
CA TYR A 179 0.73 0.86 -13.27
C TYR A 179 1.95 -0.09 -13.17
N HIS A 180 3.01 0.35 -12.50
CA HIS A 180 4.19 -0.47 -12.21
C HIS A 180 3.85 -1.74 -11.41
N CYS A 181 2.81 -1.69 -10.56
CA CYS A 181 2.38 -2.85 -9.77
C CYS A 181 1.92 -4.03 -10.64
N PHE A 182 1.44 -3.75 -11.86
CA PHE A 182 0.92 -4.76 -12.77
C PHE A 182 1.87 -5.11 -13.91
N GLY A 183 3.02 -4.43 -14.00
CA GLY A 183 4.06 -4.74 -15.00
C GLY A 183 3.67 -4.43 -16.44
N TYR A 184 2.66 -3.59 -16.68
CA TYR A 184 2.31 -3.15 -18.03
C TYR A 184 3.12 -1.91 -18.41
N PRO A 185 3.67 -1.84 -19.63
CA PRO A 185 4.31 -0.62 -20.11
C PRO A 185 3.27 0.47 -20.39
N LEU A 186 3.68 1.73 -20.26
CA LEU A 186 2.90 2.84 -20.81
C LEU A 186 2.92 2.77 -22.35
N PRO A 187 1.86 3.20 -23.03
CA PRO A 187 1.85 3.32 -24.49
C PRO A 187 3.02 4.22 -24.98
N PRO A 188 3.69 3.88 -26.10
CA PRO A 188 4.77 4.72 -26.66
C PRO A 188 4.37 6.18 -26.91
N GLU A 189 3.09 6.42 -27.17
CA GLU A 189 2.48 7.71 -27.38
C GLU A 189 2.01 8.41 -26.10
N ASN A 190 2.33 7.90 -24.91
CA ASN A 190 1.94 8.53 -23.64
C ASN A 190 2.48 9.96 -23.54
N GLN A 191 1.59 10.92 -23.35
CA GLN A 191 1.91 12.35 -23.19
C GLN A 191 1.80 12.82 -21.74
N ASN A 192 1.36 11.93 -20.84
CA ASN A 192 1.19 12.29 -19.44
C ASN A 192 2.53 12.58 -18.77
N TYR A 193 2.51 13.61 -17.94
CA TYR A 193 3.65 14.06 -17.16
C TYR A 193 3.99 13.06 -16.06
N ILE A 194 5.27 12.71 -15.96
CA ILE A 194 5.81 11.73 -15.03
C ILE A 194 6.96 12.39 -14.25
N PRO A 195 6.80 12.69 -12.95
CA PRO A 195 7.77 13.49 -12.19
C PRO A 195 9.20 12.91 -12.16
N TRP A 196 9.34 11.58 -12.19
CA TRP A 196 10.65 10.92 -12.15
C TRP A 196 11.36 10.87 -13.51
N GLU A 197 10.69 11.25 -14.59
CA GLU A 197 11.28 11.42 -15.93
C GLU A 197 11.67 12.88 -16.22
N ASP A 198 11.22 13.84 -15.40
CA ASP A 198 11.51 15.25 -15.60
C ASP A 198 12.94 15.62 -15.13
N THR A 199 13.87 15.59 -16.09
CA THR A 199 15.28 15.97 -15.88
C THR A 199 15.51 17.43 -15.46
N ARG A 200 14.48 18.28 -15.49
CA ARG A 200 14.57 19.69 -15.04
C ARG A 200 14.42 19.83 -13.53
N ILE A 201 13.89 18.81 -12.85
CA ILE A 201 13.66 18.82 -11.40
C ILE A 201 14.92 18.33 -10.69
N SER A 202 15.43 19.12 -9.77
CA SER A 202 16.57 18.71 -8.95
C SER A 202 16.18 17.59 -7.97
N SER A 203 17.17 16.86 -7.44
CA SER A 203 16.89 15.83 -6.43
C SER A 203 16.23 16.41 -5.16
N GLU A 204 16.56 17.65 -4.81
CA GLU A 204 16.01 18.36 -3.64
C GLU A 204 14.54 18.76 -3.86
N GLU A 205 14.19 19.18 -5.07
CA GLU A 205 12.82 19.59 -5.42
C GLU A 205 11.89 18.40 -5.73
N PHE A 206 12.46 17.22 -6.01
CA PHE A 206 11.71 16.04 -6.44
C PHE A 206 10.59 15.66 -5.46
N LEU A 207 10.89 15.62 -4.15
CA LEU A 207 9.89 15.30 -3.12
C LEU A 207 8.69 16.24 -3.18
N HIS A 208 8.95 17.54 -3.29
CA HIS A 208 7.91 18.56 -3.36
C HIS A 208 7.08 18.44 -4.64
N ALA A 209 7.74 18.34 -5.80
CA ALA A 209 7.08 18.23 -7.09
C ALA A 209 6.26 16.94 -7.22
N PHE A 210 6.81 15.80 -6.78
CA PHE A 210 6.11 14.52 -6.75
C PHE A 210 4.90 14.57 -5.83
N SER A 211 5.04 15.14 -4.63
CA SER A 211 3.93 15.23 -3.65
C SER A 211 2.79 16.11 -4.17
N GLN A 212 3.09 17.21 -4.86
CA GLN A 212 2.06 18.05 -5.49
C GLN A 212 1.36 17.32 -6.64
N TRP A 213 2.13 16.64 -7.51
CA TRP A 213 1.60 15.88 -8.63
C TRP A 213 0.67 14.74 -8.17
N VAL A 214 1.16 13.87 -7.28
CA VAL A 214 0.44 12.65 -6.85
C VAL A 214 -0.82 12.95 -6.03
N SER A 215 -0.90 14.14 -5.43
CA SER A 215 -2.04 14.55 -4.59
C SER A 215 -2.94 15.59 -5.26
N SER A 216 -2.74 15.86 -6.56
CA SER A 216 -3.57 16.77 -7.35
C SER A 216 -4.88 16.14 -7.79
N TYR A 217 -5.92 16.97 -7.93
CA TYR A 217 -7.22 16.60 -8.47
C TYR A 217 -7.32 17.05 -9.93
N TYR A 218 -7.18 16.11 -10.86
CA TYR A 218 -7.19 16.39 -12.29
C TYR A 218 -8.60 16.34 -12.88
N ASP A 219 -8.87 17.22 -13.84
CA ASP A 219 -10.15 17.29 -14.53
C ASP A 219 -10.08 16.40 -15.76
N HIS A 220 -10.72 15.23 -15.73
CA HIS A 220 -10.68 14.28 -16.84
C HIS A 220 -11.95 14.39 -17.71
N PRO A 221 -11.96 15.16 -18.82
CA PRO A 221 -13.19 15.39 -19.59
C PRO A 221 -13.71 14.12 -20.26
N CYS A 222 -12.84 13.11 -20.40
CA CYS A 222 -13.17 11.79 -20.93
C CYS A 222 -13.87 10.87 -19.90
N TYR A 223 -13.91 11.25 -18.62
CA TYR A 223 -14.51 10.50 -17.53
C TYR A 223 -15.83 11.13 -17.09
N ASP A 224 -16.90 10.32 -17.05
CA ASP A 224 -18.17 10.74 -16.47
C ASP A 224 -18.24 10.28 -14.99
N PRO A 225 -18.22 11.23 -14.03
CA PRO A 225 -18.26 10.89 -12.61
C PRO A 225 -19.62 10.35 -12.15
N VAL A 226 -20.71 10.61 -12.89
CA VAL A 226 -22.05 10.12 -12.53
C VAL A 226 -22.19 8.65 -12.88
N SER A 227 -21.82 8.27 -14.11
CA SER A 227 -21.85 6.86 -14.54
C SER A 227 -20.60 6.06 -14.15
N ARG A 228 -19.54 6.74 -13.67
CA ARG A 228 -18.22 6.18 -13.37
C ARG A 228 -17.62 5.44 -14.57
N SER A 229 -17.76 6.02 -15.76
CA SER A 229 -17.37 5.40 -17.02
C SER A 229 -16.47 6.32 -17.85
N LEU A 230 -15.64 5.69 -18.68
CA LEU A 230 -14.87 6.38 -19.72
C LEU A 230 -15.62 6.24 -21.04
N LEU A 231 -15.42 7.20 -21.95
CA LEU A 231 -15.79 6.99 -23.35
C LEU A 231 -15.10 5.72 -23.87
N THR A 232 -15.82 4.90 -24.64
CA THR A 232 -15.28 3.64 -25.18
C THR A 232 -14.08 3.83 -26.11
N THR A 233 -13.90 5.05 -26.63
CA THR A 233 -12.78 5.47 -27.47
C THR A 233 -11.68 6.20 -26.70
N ALA A 234 -11.84 6.41 -25.39
CA ALA A 234 -10.84 7.11 -24.59
C ALA A 234 -9.54 6.31 -24.51
N SER A 235 -8.44 7.04 -24.58
CA SER A 235 -7.07 6.59 -24.39
C SER A 235 -6.46 7.26 -23.16
N ILE A 236 -5.26 6.81 -22.77
CA ILE A 236 -4.54 7.43 -21.64
C ILE A 236 -4.22 8.91 -21.87
N ASN A 237 -4.18 9.35 -23.14
CA ASN A 237 -3.88 10.73 -23.51
C ASN A 237 -5.12 11.65 -23.50
N ASP A 238 -6.32 11.09 -23.35
CA ASP A 238 -7.56 11.87 -23.20
C ASP A 238 -7.79 12.30 -21.73
N PHE A 239 -7.00 11.75 -20.79
CA PHE A 239 -6.94 12.25 -19.43
C PHE A 239 -6.13 13.54 -19.38
N ASP A 240 -6.54 14.45 -18.51
CA ASP A 240 -5.69 15.55 -18.07
C ASP A 240 -4.52 15.04 -17.22
N GLY A 241 -3.48 14.53 -17.88
CA GLY A 241 -2.27 14.09 -17.20
C GLY A 241 -1.02 14.85 -17.62
N GLN A 242 -1.10 15.86 -18.51
CA GLN A 242 0.06 16.66 -18.92
C GLN A 242 0.44 17.75 -17.91
N ARG A 243 -0.49 18.15 -17.03
CA ARG A 243 -0.24 19.16 -16.00
C ARG A 243 0.67 18.60 -14.90
N GLN A 244 1.64 19.40 -14.47
CA GLN A 244 2.52 19.04 -13.34
C GLN A 244 1.78 18.96 -12.00
N LYS A 245 0.73 19.77 -11.85
CA LYS A 245 -0.18 19.78 -10.71
C LYS A 245 -1.50 20.45 -11.13
N SER A 246 -2.56 20.22 -10.35
CA SER A 246 -3.83 20.94 -10.50
C SER A 246 -3.90 22.14 -9.54
N ASP A 247 -5.05 22.80 -9.51
CA ASP A 247 -5.32 23.91 -8.57
C ASP A 247 -5.72 23.40 -7.18
N GLU A 248 -6.33 22.20 -7.10
CA GLU A 248 -6.70 21.54 -5.85
C GLU A 248 -5.70 20.43 -5.51
N ILE A 249 -5.08 20.50 -4.34
CA ILE A 249 -4.00 19.58 -3.97
C ILE A 249 -4.21 19.09 -2.53
N SER A 250 -4.28 17.78 -2.32
CA SER A 250 -4.51 17.22 -1.00
C SER A 250 -3.34 17.49 -0.04
N VAL A 251 -2.09 17.41 -0.50
CA VAL A 251 -0.92 17.63 0.37
C VAL A 251 -0.81 19.05 0.90
N SER A 252 -1.44 20.05 0.25
CA SER A 252 -1.45 21.42 0.79
C SER A 252 -2.32 21.60 2.04
N SER A 253 -3.12 20.59 2.40
CA SER A 253 -3.86 20.56 3.67
C SER A 253 -3.04 20.03 4.85
N TRP A 254 -1.85 19.50 4.60
CA TRP A 254 -0.97 18.96 5.64
C TRP A 254 -0.16 20.07 6.29
N THR A 255 0.08 19.93 7.59
CA THR A 255 1.01 20.79 8.32
C THR A 255 2.46 20.46 7.95
N ASP A 256 3.39 21.40 8.19
CA ASP A 256 4.82 21.17 7.99
C ASP A 256 5.34 19.97 8.79
N GLU A 257 4.79 19.77 10.00
CA GLU A 257 5.10 18.61 10.84
C GLU A 257 4.63 17.30 10.20
N GLU A 258 3.41 17.27 9.65
CA GLU A 258 2.89 16.07 8.98
C GLU A 258 3.67 15.74 7.71
N ILE A 259 4.11 16.75 6.96
CA ILE A 259 4.98 16.55 5.79
C ILE A 259 6.33 15.98 6.26
N ALA A 260 6.95 16.59 7.27
CA ALA A 260 8.26 16.16 7.78
C ALA A 260 8.25 14.75 8.38
N GLN A 261 7.16 14.34 9.03
CA GLN A 261 7.05 13.00 9.64
C GLN A 261 6.51 11.95 8.65
N GLY A 262 5.64 12.35 7.72
CA GLY A 262 4.92 11.48 6.81
C GLY A 262 5.60 11.22 5.47
N THR A 263 6.70 11.91 5.18
CA THR A 263 7.45 11.76 3.93
C THR A 263 8.92 11.46 4.18
N GLU A 264 9.54 10.74 3.25
CA GLU A 264 10.94 10.36 3.27
C GLU A 264 11.57 10.63 1.91
N GLU A 265 12.79 11.18 1.93
CA GLU A 265 13.57 11.36 0.73
C GLU A 265 13.80 10.01 0.05
N ARG A 266 13.52 9.95 -1.26
CA ARG A 266 13.68 8.80 -2.17
C ARG A 266 14.00 7.46 -1.46
N PRO A 267 12.98 6.69 -1.06
CA PRO A 267 13.16 5.23 -0.90
C PRO A 267 13.87 4.68 -2.13
N SER A 268 14.71 3.65 -1.97
CA SER A 268 15.63 3.13 -2.99
C SER A 268 15.09 3.36 -4.41
N LYS A 269 15.86 4.13 -5.20
CA LYS A 269 15.51 4.81 -6.48
C LYS A 269 14.52 4.09 -7.41
N ASN A 270 14.37 2.79 -7.28
CA ASN A 270 13.69 1.90 -8.19
C ASN A 270 12.21 1.67 -7.87
N GLU A 271 11.71 1.72 -6.63
CA GLU A 271 10.26 1.47 -6.40
C GLU A 271 9.32 2.48 -7.10
N ILE A 272 9.84 3.68 -7.42
CA ILE A 272 9.11 4.76 -8.09
C ILE A 272 9.49 4.88 -9.57
N SER A 273 10.60 4.27 -10.01
CA SER A 273 11.13 4.40 -11.38
C SER A 273 11.20 3.10 -12.19
N THR A 274 10.85 1.94 -11.61
CA THR A 274 10.71 0.66 -12.31
C THR A 274 9.27 0.31 -12.56
#